data_AF-A0A957XM84-F1
#
_entry.id   AF-A0A957XM84-F1
#
_cell.length_a   1.000
_cell.length_b   1.000
_cell.length_c   1.000
_cell.angle_alpha   90.00
_cell.angle_beta   90.00
_cell.angle_gamma   90.00
#
_symmetry.space_group_name_H-M   'P 1'
#
loop_
_entity.id
_entity.type
_entity.pdbx_description
1 polymer ?
#
loop_
_entity_poly.entity_id
_entity_poly.type
_entity_poly.pdbx_seq_one_letter_code
_entity_poly.pdbx_strand_id
1 'polypeptide(L)'
;MGVNKSTARVAGVLYIIIIISGIFAEFFVRQSLIVPGDATTTAANITASEGLFRLGIAGDLIMILSDIALALIFYVLFKPVSNALSLLAAFFRLGQATILGINLLNLFFVLQLLNGADYLTAFEADQIPALVMLFLNGHRIGYSIGLVLFGLSLFVLGYLVLKSGYVPKVLGILLMVAASGYLIDSFASFLLPNYDDFEMVFALVVFLPAFIGELSMALWLLLKGVTIKQMPLQPSHAA
;
A
#
# COMPACT_ATOMS: atom_id res chain seq x y z
N MET A 1 16.19 -9.92 21.43
CA MET A 1 16.81 -9.79 20.08
C MET A 1 17.15 -8.34 19.87
N GLY A 2 18.43 -7.97 19.95
CA GLY A 2 18.86 -6.60 19.67
C GLY A 2 18.64 -6.30 18.20
N VAL A 3 17.87 -5.27 17.88
CA VAL A 3 17.60 -4.85 16.51
C VAL A 3 18.93 -4.46 15.87
N ASN A 4 19.41 -5.28 14.93
CA ASN A 4 20.72 -5.09 14.31
C ASN A 4 20.57 -4.25 13.02
N LYS A 5 21.67 -3.66 12.53
CA LYS A 5 21.69 -2.94 11.23
C LYS A 5 21.15 -3.78 10.07
N SER A 6 21.27 -5.11 10.14
CA SER A 6 20.74 -6.03 9.13
C SER A 6 19.20 -6.01 9.08
N THR A 7 18.52 -5.91 10.22
CA THR A 7 17.04 -5.83 10.30
C THR A 7 16.51 -4.57 9.62
N ALA A 8 17.17 -3.42 9.82
CA ALA A 8 16.81 -2.18 9.14
C ALA A 8 17.04 -2.24 7.63
N ARG A 9 18.09 -2.92 7.17
CA ARG A 9 18.32 -3.12 5.73
C ARG A 9 17.26 -4.00 5.10
N VAL A 10 16.86 -5.08 5.77
CA VAL A 10 15.75 -5.93 5.33
C VAL A 10 14.46 -5.11 5.24
N ALA A 11 14.20 -4.24 6.22
CA ALA A 11 13.07 -3.30 6.14
C ALA A 11 13.16 -2.41 4.89
N GLY A 12 14.33 -1.84 4.61
CA GLY A 12 14.56 -1.05 3.40
C GLY A 12 14.31 -1.83 2.10
N VAL A 13 14.79 -3.08 2.00
CA VAL A 13 14.54 -3.94 0.83
C VAL A 13 13.05 -4.22 0.64
N LEU A 14 12.36 -4.66 1.71
CA LEU A 14 10.92 -4.91 1.65
C LEU A 14 10.15 -3.66 1.24
N TYR A 15 10.56 -2.49 1.75
CA TYR A 15 9.91 -1.24 1.41
C TYR A 15 10.09 -0.88 -0.08
N ILE A 16 11.28 -1.11 -0.64
CA ILE A 16 11.52 -0.93 -2.08
C ILE A 16 10.70 -1.92 -2.91
N ILE A 17 10.58 -3.19 -2.49
CA ILE A 17 9.72 -4.18 -3.17
C ILE A 17 8.27 -3.69 -3.20
N ILE A 18 7.74 -3.19 -2.08
CA ILE A 18 6.39 -2.64 -2.00
C ILE A 18 6.19 -1.50 -3.01
N ILE A 19 7.12 -0.54 -3.05
CA ILE A 19 7.04 0.61 -3.96
C ILE A 19 7.08 0.16 -5.43
N ILE A 20 8.01 -0.72 -5.79
CA ILE A 20 8.16 -1.19 -7.18
C ILE A 20 6.95 -2.01 -7.60
N SER A 21 6.49 -2.94 -6.76
CA SER A 21 5.33 -3.78 -7.04
C SER A 21 4.05 -2.96 -7.18
N GLY A 22 3.82 -1.99 -6.30
CA GLY A 22 2.67 -1.09 -6.37
C GLY A 22 2.69 -0.21 -7.62
N ILE A 23 3.85 0.40 -7.94
CA ILE A 23 4.00 1.21 -9.17
C ILE A 23 3.78 0.36 -10.42
N PHE A 24 4.33 -0.85 -10.45
CA PHE A 24 4.14 -1.77 -11.57
C PHE A 24 2.65 -2.11 -11.77
N ALA A 25 1.97 -2.57 -10.71
CA ALA A 25 0.57 -2.97 -10.80
C ALA A 25 -0.34 -1.78 -11.19
N GLU A 26 -0.09 -0.60 -10.66
CA GLU A 26 -0.91 0.58 -10.93
C GLU A 26 -0.60 1.22 -12.30
N PHE A 27 0.63 1.70 -12.48
CA PHE A 27 0.99 2.55 -13.62
C PHE A 27 1.33 1.77 -14.88
N PHE A 28 1.86 0.55 -14.76
CA PHE A 28 2.25 -0.25 -15.93
C PHE A 28 1.16 -1.24 -16.38
N VAL A 29 0.37 -1.75 -15.43
CA VAL A 29 -0.71 -2.71 -15.73
C VAL A 29 -2.07 -2.02 -15.80
N ARG A 30 -2.58 -1.46 -14.71
CA ARG A 30 -3.97 -0.95 -14.69
C ARG A 30 -4.15 0.25 -15.60
N GLN A 31 -3.26 1.25 -15.54
CA GLN A 31 -3.36 2.45 -16.39
C GLN A 31 -3.15 2.17 -17.89
N SER A 32 -2.54 1.04 -18.27
CA SER A 32 -2.38 0.67 -19.68
C SER A 32 -3.57 -0.12 -20.24
N LEU A 33 -4.36 -0.75 -19.36
CA LEU A 33 -5.47 -1.62 -19.76
C LEU A 33 -6.85 -0.97 -19.59
N ILE A 34 -7.02 -0.11 -18.59
CA ILE A 34 -8.32 0.47 -18.22
C ILE A 34 -8.53 1.80 -18.95
N VAL A 35 -9.63 1.90 -19.68
CA VAL A 35 -10.07 3.13 -20.34
C VAL A 35 -11.26 3.69 -19.55
N PRO A 36 -11.09 4.81 -18.82
CA PRO A 36 -12.17 5.41 -18.04
C PRO A 36 -13.40 5.70 -18.91
N GLY A 37 -14.57 5.23 -18.47
CA GLY A 37 -15.84 5.41 -19.18
C GLY A 37 -16.07 4.50 -20.39
N ASP A 38 -15.11 3.67 -20.79
CA ASP A 38 -15.24 2.74 -21.92
C ASP A 38 -15.06 1.28 -21.47
N ALA A 39 -16.18 0.67 -21.11
CA ALA A 39 -16.24 -0.70 -20.62
C ALA A 39 -15.82 -1.72 -21.69
N THR A 40 -16.26 -1.52 -22.93
CA THR A 40 -16.01 -2.45 -24.04
C THR A 40 -14.53 -2.48 -24.39
N THR A 41 -13.90 -1.31 -24.54
CA THR A 41 -12.47 -1.23 -24.82
C THR A 41 -11.64 -1.77 -23.65
N THR A 42 -12.03 -1.47 -22.40
CA THR A 42 -11.37 -2.03 -21.22
C THR A 42 -11.40 -3.56 -21.20
N ALA A 43 -12.58 -4.17 -21.41
CA ALA A 43 -12.73 -5.61 -21.47
C ALA A 43 -11.88 -6.24 -22.61
N ALA A 44 -11.87 -5.60 -23.78
CA ALA A 44 -11.06 -6.04 -24.91
C ALA A 44 -9.55 -5.98 -24.61
N ASN A 45 -9.07 -4.88 -24.01
CA ASN A 45 -7.66 -4.72 -23.62
C ASN A 45 -7.22 -5.80 -22.62
N ILE A 46 -8.02 -6.03 -21.58
CA ILE A 46 -7.74 -7.06 -20.56
C ILE A 46 -7.72 -8.45 -21.18
N THR A 47 -8.68 -8.77 -22.07
CA THR A 47 -8.73 -10.06 -22.77
C THR A 47 -7.51 -10.26 -23.66
N ALA A 48 -7.12 -9.23 -24.42
CA ALA A 48 -5.94 -9.26 -25.29
C ALA A 48 -4.61 -9.37 -24.52
N SER A 49 -4.59 -8.89 -23.27
CA SER A 49 -3.39 -8.82 -22.42
C SER A 49 -3.59 -9.50 -21.05
N GLU A 50 -4.30 -10.63 -21.01
CA GLU A 50 -4.69 -11.29 -19.76
C GLU A 50 -3.48 -11.62 -18.87
N GLY A 51 -2.37 -12.06 -19.49
CA GLY A 51 -1.12 -12.35 -18.79
C GLY A 51 -0.56 -11.12 -18.05
N LEU A 52 -0.63 -9.94 -18.66
CA LEU A 52 -0.21 -8.69 -18.02
C LEU A 52 -1.12 -8.34 -16.85
N PHE A 53 -2.44 -8.50 -17.01
CA PHE A 53 -3.40 -8.27 -15.93
C PHE A 53 -3.14 -9.20 -14.72
N ARG A 54 -2.89 -10.50 -14.97
CA ARG A 54 -2.51 -11.46 -13.92
C ARG A 54 -1.18 -11.13 -13.26
N LEU A 55 -0.19 -10.63 -14.01
CA LEU A 55 1.06 -10.15 -13.45
C LEU A 55 0.84 -8.94 -12.53
N GLY A 56 -0.10 -8.04 -12.85
CA GLY A 56 -0.52 -6.95 -11.97
C GLY A 56 -1.05 -7.47 -10.63
N ILE A 57 -1.97 -8.44 -10.66
CA ILE A 57 -2.51 -9.09 -9.45
C ILE A 57 -1.40 -9.74 -8.62
N ALA A 58 -0.46 -10.44 -9.27
CA ALA A 58 0.69 -11.04 -8.60
C ALA A 58 1.60 -9.98 -7.97
N GLY A 59 1.78 -8.83 -8.64
CA GLY A 59 2.47 -7.66 -8.11
C GLY A 59 1.82 -7.14 -6.83
N ASP A 60 0.50 -6.95 -6.83
CA ASP A 60 -0.23 -6.53 -5.63
C ASP A 60 -0.10 -7.55 -4.49
N LEU A 61 -0.11 -8.85 -4.78
CA LEU A 61 0.08 -9.88 -3.76
C LEU A 61 1.49 -9.85 -3.15
N ILE A 62 2.52 -9.68 -3.98
CA ILE A 62 3.91 -9.52 -3.52
C ILE A 62 4.05 -8.27 -2.65
N MET A 63 3.42 -7.17 -3.06
CA MET A 63 3.36 -5.93 -2.29
C MET A 63 2.74 -6.18 -0.90
N ILE A 64 1.56 -6.81 -0.84
CA ILE A 64 0.84 -7.08 0.42
C ILE A 64 1.67 -7.97 1.36
N LEU A 65 2.26 -9.06 0.85
CA LEU A 65 3.06 -9.97 1.67
C LEU A 65 4.33 -9.28 2.21
N SER A 66 4.97 -8.46 1.37
CA SER A 66 6.13 -7.66 1.78
C SER A 66 5.74 -6.62 2.83
N ASP A 67 4.55 -6.04 2.71
CA ASP A 67 4.03 -5.04 3.64
C ASP A 67 3.76 -5.61 5.04
N ILE A 68 3.21 -6.82 5.12
CA ILE A 68 3.02 -7.58 6.37
C ILE A 68 4.37 -7.85 7.04
N ALA A 69 5.36 -8.33 6.29
CA ALA A 69 6.70 -8.57 6.82
C ALA A 69 7.35 -7.28 7.33
N LEU A 70 7.18 -6.17 6.59
CA LEU A 70 7.69 -4.87 6.99
C LEU A 70 6.99 -4.32 8.24
N ALA A 71 5.68 -4.55 8.40
CA ALA A 71 4.94 -4.18 9.61
C ALA A 71 5.52 -4.85 10.86
N LEU A 72 5.87 -6.14 10.77
CA LEU A 72 6.54 -6.85 11.86
C LEU A 72 7.89 -6.23 12.19
N ILE A 73 8.69 -5.89 11.18
CA ILE A 73 10.01 -5.28 11.41
C ILE A 73 9.87 -3.91 12.07
N PHE A 74 8.94 -3.07 11.59
CA PHE A 74 8.68 -1.78 12.21
C PHE A 74 8.18 -1.89 13.65
N TYR A 75 7.31 -2.86 13.94
CA TYR A 75 6.91 -3.14 15.32
C TYR A 75 8.13 -3.44 16.20
N VAL A 76 8.99 -4.36 15.77
CA VAL A 76 10.19 -4.74 16.55
C VAL A 76 11.16 -3.56 16.70
N LEU A 77 11.35 -2.78 15.63
CA LEU A 77 12.26 -1.63 15.60
C LEU A 77 11.81 -0.51 16.55
N PHE A 78 10.52 -0.17 16.56
CA PHE A 78 10.00 0.97 17.32
C PHE A 78 9.39 0.59 18.68
N LYS A 79 9.25 -0.71 18.98
CA LYS A 79 8.80 -1.21 20.29
C LYS A 79 9.54 -0.58 21.49
N PRO A 80 10.87 -0.35 21.46
CA PRO A 80 11.57 0.31 22.57
C PRO A 80 11.20 1.78 22.78
N VAL A 81 10.61 2.44 21.78
CA VAL A 81 10.14 3.84 21.84
C VAL A 81 8.74 3.90 22.45
N SER A 82 7.83 3.08 21.95
CA SER A 82 6.51 2.87 22.52
C SER A 82 5.92 1.56 22.00
N ASN A 83 5.72 0.60 22.91
CA ASN A 83 5.14 -0.68 22.56
C ASN A 83 3.70 -0.55 22.05
N ALA A 84 2.88 0.27 22.71
CA ALA A 84 1.48 0.47 22.34
C ALA A 84 1.34 1.10 20.94
N LEU A 85 2.07 2.18 20.66
CA LEU A 85 2.00 2.85 19.35
C LEU A 85 2.59 2.00 18.22
N SER A 86 3.66 1.26 18.52
CA SER A 86 4.26 0.36 17.53
C SER A 86 3.31 -0.79 17.19
N LEU A 87 2.58 -1.31 18.18
CA LEU A 87 1.55 -2.33 17.97
C LEU A 87 0.34 -1.77 17.22
N LEU A 88 -0.09 -0.54 17.55
CA LEU A 88 -1.18 0.15 16.88
C LEU A 88 -0.89 0.35 15.38
N ALA A 89 0.31 0.83 15.04
CA ALA A 89 0.73 0.97 13.65
C ALA A 89 0.72 -0.39 12.92
N ALA A 90 1.26 -1.44 13.55
CA ALA A 90 1.25 -2.77 12.97
C ALA A 90 -0.17 -3.33 12.76
N PHE A 91 -1.10 -3.09 13.69
CA PHE A 91 -2.49 -3.51 13.54
C PHE A 91 -3.21 -2.79 12.40
N PHE A 92 -3.04 -1.48 12.28
CA PHE A 92 -3.59 -0.75 11.14
C PHE A 92 -3.04 -1.29 9.82
N ARG A 93 -1.74 -1.57 9.76
CA ARG A 93 -1.08 -2.10 8.58
C ARG A 93 -1.53 -3.52 8.22
N LEU A 94 -1.68 -4.41 9.20
CA LEU A 94 -2.28 -5.73 8.99
C LEU A 94 -3.75 -5.65 8.55
N GLY A 95 -4.52 -4.72 9.12
CA GLY A 95 -5.88 -4.44 8.70
C GLY A 95 -5.96 -4.02 7.25
N GLN A 96 -5.10 -3.08 6.83
CA GLN A 96 -4.97 -2.68 5.42
C GLN A 96 -4.59 -3.87 4.53
N ALA A 97 -3.57 -4.64 4.89
CA ALA A 97 -3.13 -5.80 4.11
C ALA A 97 -4.25 -6.83 3.92
N THR A 98 -5.07 -7.04 4.95
CA THR A 98 -6.24 -7.93 4.89
C THR A 98 -7.30 -7.39 3.93
N ILE A 99 -7.62 -6.09 4.03
CA ILE A 99 -8.58 -5.44 3.13
C ILE A 99 -8.10 -5.52 1.69
N LEU A 100 -6.85 -5.17 1.40
CA LEU A 100 -6.30 -5.24 0.04
C LEU A 100 -6.28 -6.68 -0.49
N GLY A 101 -5.91 -7.65 0.35
CA GLY A 101 -5.89 -9.07 -0.02
C GLY A 101 -7.27 -9.58 -0.44
N ILE A 102 -8.31 -9.26 0.34
CA ILE A 102 -9.70 -9.59 -0.02
C ILE A 102 -10.13 -8.82 -1.28
N ASN A 103 -9.71 -7.56 -1.40
CA ASN A 103 -10.05 -6.70 -2.53
C ASN A 103 -9.47 -7.17 -3.88
N LEU A 104 -8.48 -8.07 -3.87
CA LEU A 104 -8.01 -8.75 -5.09
C LEU A 104 -9.08 -9.65 -5.71
N LEU A 105 -10.08 -10.12 -4.94
CA LEU A 105 -11.20 -10.89 -5.47
C LEU A 105 -11.93 -10.14 -6.59
N ASN A 106 -12.03 -8.81 -6.51
CA ASN A 106 -12.62 -7.99 -7.56
C ASN A 106 -11.87 -8.16 -8.90
N LEU A 107 -10.54 -8.20 -8.88
CA LEU A 107 -9.74 -8.43 -10.09
C LEU A 107 -9.87 -9.86 -10.59
N PHE A 108 -10.00 -10.85 -9.70
CA PHE A 108 -10.30 -12.22 -10.12
C PHE A 108 -11.71 -12.37 -10.70
N PHE A 109 -12.70 -11.63 -10.22
CA PHE A 109 -14.04 -11.60 -10.83
C PHE A 109 -13.99 -11.04 -12.25
N VAL A 110 -13.18 -10.01 -12.52
CA VAL A 110 -12.93 -9.55 -13.89
C VAL A 110 -12.41 -10.69 -14.79
N LEU A 111 -11.43 -11.47 -14.31
CA LEU A 111 -10.95 -12.64 -15.05
C LEU A 111 -12.04 -13.70 -15.27
N GLN A 112 -12.90 -13.94 -14.27
CA GLN A 112 -14.00 -14.90 -14.39
C GLN A 112 -15.10 -14.43 -15.34
N LEU A 113 -15.30 -13.13 -15.49
CA LEU A 113 -16.25 -12.56 -16.46
C LEU A 113 -15.73 -12.62 -17.89
N LEU A 114 -14.41 -12.67 -18.09
CA LEU A 114 -13.76 -12.64 -19.40
C LEU A 114 -13.25 -14.01 -19.87
N ASN A 115 -13.48 -15.07 -19.09
CA ASN A 115 -12.94 -16.42 -19.39
C ASN A 115 -13.73 -17.22 -20.45
N GLY A 116 -14.90 -16.72 -20.90
CA GLY A 116 -15.75 -17.39 -21.89
C GLY A 116 -16.50 -18.63 -21.38
N ALA A 117 -16.69 -18.78 -20.07
CA ALA A 117 -17.42 -19.91 -19.50
C ALA A 117 -18.92 -19.93 -19.88
N ASP A 118 -19.50 -21.12 -20.01
CA ASP A 118 -20.89 -21.32 -20.48
C ASP A 118 -21.94 -20.57 -19.66
N TYR A 119 -21.76 -20.43 -18.34
CA TYR A 119 -22.72 -19.72 -17.49
C TYR A 119 -22.82 -18.22 -17.84
N LEU A 120 -21.82 -17.66 -18.52
CA LEU A 120 -21.83 -16.26 -18.96
C LEU A 120 -22.84 -16.01 -20.09
N THR A 121 -23.28 -17.06 -20.80
CA THR A 121 -24.35 -16.96 -21.81
C THR A 121 -25.70 -16.55 -21.24
N ALA A 122 -25.86 -16.61 -19.91
CA ALA A 122 -27.03 -16.08 -19.22
C ALA A 122 -27.07 -14.53 -19.20
N PHE A 123 -25.95 -13.87 -19.47
CA PHE A 123 -25.86 -12.40 -19.58
C PHE A 123 -25.94 -11.97 -21.05
N GLU A 124 -26.50 -10.80 -21.29
CA GLU A 124 -26.43 -10.17 -22.61
C GLU A 124 -24.99 -9.71 -22.90
N ALA A 125 -24.61 -9.64 -24.19
CA ALA A 125 -23.23 -9.32 -24.60
C ALA A 125 -22.71 -8.00 -24.00
N ASP A 126 -23.57 -6.98 -23.89
CA ASP A 126 -23.21 -5.67 -23.36
C ASP A 126 -23.17 -5.61 -21.82
N GLN A 127 -23.73 -6.61 -21.13
CA GLN A 127 -23.73 -6.67 -19.66
C GLN A 127 -22.38 -7.08 -19.09
N ILE A 128 -21.64 -7.95 -19.78
CA ILE A 128 -20.33 -8.44 -19.30
C ILE A 128 -19.32 -7.29 -19.16
N PRO A 129 -19.10 -6.42 -20.17
CA PRO A 129 -18.22 -5.26 -20.01
C PRO A 129 -18.64 -4.33 -18.86
N ALA A 130 -19.95 -4.10 -18.67
CA ALA A 130 -20.44 -3.27 -17.57
C ALA A 130 -20.12 -3.89 -16.20
N LEU A 131 -20.26 -5.21 -16.05
CA LEU A 131 -19.86 -5.94 -14.84
C LEU A 131 -18.35 -5.90 -14.61
N VAL A 132 -17.54 -5.98 -15.67
CA VAL A 132 -16.08 -5.79 -15.57
C VAL A 132 -15.77 -4.42 -14.96
N MET A 133 -16.37 -3.35 -15.47
CA MET A 133 -16.19 -2.01 -14.91
C MET A 133 -16.68 -1.90 -13.46
N LEU A 134 -17.79 -2.55 -13.12
CA LEU A 134 -18.29 -2.59 -11.74
C LEU A 134 -17.25 -3.18 -10.77
N PHE A 135 -16.64 -4.31 -11.13
CA PHE A 135 -15.61 -4.93 -10.28
C PHE A 135 -14.30 -4.14 -10.27
N LEU A 136 -13.88 -3.53 -11.37
CA LEU A 136 -12.72 -2.62 -11.38
C LEU A 136 -12.95 -1.40 -10.48
N ASN A 137 -14.14 -0.80 -10.53
CA ASN A 137 -14.52 0.30 -9.64
C ASN A 137 -14.63 -0.16 -8.18
N GLY A 138 -15.17 -1.35 -7.94
CA GLY A 138 -15.19 -1.99 -6.62
C GLY A 138 -13.78 -2.18 -6.06
N HIS A 139 -12.83 -2.60 -6.91
CA HIS A 139 -11.42 -2.68 -6.54
C HIS A 139 -10.86 -1.31 -6.16
N ARG A 140 -11.12 -0.26 -6.95
CA ARG A 140 -10.67 1.11 -6.63
C ARG A 140 -11.15 1.57 -5.25
N ILE A 141 -12.45 1.39 -4.97
CA ILE A 141 -13.04 1.76 -3.67
C ILE A 141 -12.43 0.95 -2.53
N GLY A 142 -12.33 -0.37 -2.68
CA GLY A 142 -11.72 -1.23 -1.67
C GLY A 142 -10.25 -0.88 -1.40
N TYR A 143 -9.54 -0.41 -2.42
CA TYR A 143 -8.16 0.06 -2.29
C TYR A 143 -8.10 1.33 -1.44
N SER A 144 -8.97 2.33 -1.70
CA SER A 144 -9.08 3.54 -0.88
C SER A 144 -9.42 3.22 0.58
N ILE A 145 -10.29 2.24 0.85
CA ILE A 145 -10.58 1.81 2.23
C ILE A 145 -9.31 1.28 2.91
N GLY A 146 -8.51 0.47 2.21
CA GLY A 146 -7.21 0.03 2.69
C GLY A 146 -6.25 1.18 2.97
N LEU A 147 -6.25 2.21 2.12
CA LEU A 147 -5.39 3.40 2.26
C LEU A 147 -5.72 4.25 3.51
N VAL A 148 -6.95 4.22 4.02
CA VAL A 148 -7.27 4.87 5.31
C VAL A 148 -6.45 4.24 6.43
N LEU A 149 -6.47 2.91 6.54
CA LEU A 149 -5.72 2.19 7.57
C LEU A 149 -4.20 2.33 7.34
N PHE A 150 -3.76 2.34 6.08
CA PHE A 150 -2.37 2.64 5.74
C PHE A 150 -1.94 4.02 6.25
N GLY A 151 -2.73 5.06 5.95
CA GLY A 151 -2.48 6.43 6.38
C GLY A 151 -2.38 6.53 7.90
N LEU A 152 -3.28 5.89 8.64
CA LEU A 152 -3.20 5.84 10.11
C LEU A 152 -1.92 5.15 10.61
N SER A 153 -1.55 4.01 10.02
CA SER A 153 -0.29 3.33 10.33
C SER A 153 0.91 4.25 10.05
N LEU A 154 0.94 4.90 8.90
CA LEU A 154 2.04 5.75 8.45
C LEU A 154 2.18 7.00 9.32
N PHE A 155 1.06 7.57 9.78
CA PHE A 155 1.05 8.70 10.71
C PHE A 155 1.67 8.32 12.06
N VAL A 156 1.25 7.17 12.62
CA VAL A 156 1.80 6.66 13.89
C VAL A 156 3.28 6.31 13.74
N LEU A 157 3.68 5.68 12.62
CA LEU A 157 5.07 5.39 12.30
C LEU A 157 5.91 6.68 12.21
N GLY A 158 5.42 7.70 11.51
CA GLY A 158 6.09 9.00 11.42
C GLY A 158 6.30 9.63 12.80
N TYR A 159 5.29 9.58 13.67
CA TYR A 159 5.43 10.01 15.07
C TYR A 159 6.49 9.22 15.85
N LEU A 160 6.53 7.88 15.70
CA LEU A 160 7.55 7.04 16.32
C LEU A 160 8.96 7.39 15.82
N VAL A 161 9.13 7.65 14.52
CA VAL A 161 10.40 8.12 13.94
C VAL A 161 10.85 9.41 14.61
N LEU A 162 9.95 10.40 14.77
CA LEU A 162 10.26 11.68 15.42
C LEU A 162 10.73 11.53 16.87
N LYS A 163 10.19 10.54 17.60
CA LYS A 163 10.53 10.29 19.01
C LYS A 163 11.75 9.40 19.19
N SER A 164 12.03 8.51 18.24
CA SER A 164 13.05 7.47 18.37
C SER A 164 14.50 7.99 18.36
N GLY A 165 14.80 8.99 17.53
CA GLY A 165 16.18 9.34 17.18
C GLY A 165 16.94 8.27 16.39
N TYR A 166 16.27 7.21 15.90
CA TYR A 166 16.88 6.11 15.15
C TYR A 166 17.13 6.47 13.69
N VAL A 167 16.28 7.33 13.14
CA VAL A 167 16.21 7.79 11.74
C VAL A 167 16.05 9.31 11.76
N PRO A 168 16.46 10.06 10.72
CA PRO A 168 16.31 11.51 10.69
C PRO A 168 14.86 11.95 10.89
N LYS A 169 14.65 12.94 11.75
CA LYS A 169 13.31 13.47 12.07
C LYS A 169 12.56 13.96 10.84
N VAL A 170 13.27 14.50 9.85
CA VAL A 170 12.67 14.95 8.58
C VAL A 170 11.89 13.82 7.89
N LEU A 171 12.36 12.58 7.95
CA LEU A 171 11.64 11.44 7.37
C LEU A 171 10.33 11.20 8.13
N GLY A 172 10.33 11.31 9.46
CA GLY A 172 9.11 11.22 10.26
C GLY A 172 8.07 12.26 9.87
N ILE A 173 8.50 13.51 9.60
CA ILE A 173 7.60 14.58 9.11
C ILE A 173 7.05 14.22 7.73
N LEU A 174 7.90 13.80 6.79
CA LEU A 174 7.48 13.42 5.44
C LEU A 174 6.46 12.27 5.46
N LEU A 175 6.65 11.27 6.33
CA LEU A 175 5.69 10.18 6.51
C LEU A 175 4.34 10.68 7.05
N MET A 176 4.33 11.62 7.98
CA MET A 176 3.07 12.19 8.49
C MET A 176 2.35 13.05 7.44
N VAL A 177 3.09 13.78 6.61
CA VAL A 177 2.52 14.53 5.48
C VAL A 177 1.92 13.58 4.45
N ALA A 178 2.66 12.54 4.05
CA ALA A 178 2.16 11.47 3.18
C ALA A 178 0.89 10.81 3.72
N ALA A 179 0.90 10.45 5.01
CA ALA A 179 -0.25 9.88 5.71
C ALA A 179 -1.49 10.78 5.64
N SER A 180 -1.29 12.09 5.79
CA SER A 180 -2.37 13.08 5.71
C SER A 180 -2.93 13.14 4.29
N GLY A 181 -2.08 13.06 3.27
CA GLY A 181 -2.50 12.90 1.87
C GLY A 181 -3.42 11.70 1.68
N TYR A 182 -2.97 10.50 2.07
CA TYR A 182 -3.77 9.27 1.95
C TYR A 182 -5.14 9.37 2.61
N LEU A 183 -5.19 9.96 3.81
CA LEU A 183 -6.45 10.14 4.53
C LEU A 183 -7.36 11.14 3.81
N ILE A 184 -6.84 12.30 3.43
CA ILE A 184 -7.63 13.35 2.75
C ILE A 184 -8.23 12.81 1.45
N ASP A 185 -7.42 12.14 0.63
CA ASP A 185 -7.86 11.59 -0.65
C ASP A 185 -8.89 10.46 -0.48
N SER A 186 -8.63 9.52 0.43
CA SER A 186 -9.57 8.44 0.70
C SER A 186 -10.92 8.97 1.22
N PHE A 187 -10.92 9.93 2.13
CA PHE A 187 -12.18 10.53 2.61
C PHE A 187 -12.84 11.41 1.54
N ALA A 188 -12.08 12.08 0.69
CA ALA A 188 -12.61 12.82 -0.45
C ALA A 188 -13.36 11.89 -1.40
N SER A 189 -12.80 10.71 -1.72
CA SER A 189 -13.45 9.74 -2.62
C SER A 189 -14.72 9.12 -2.04
N PHE A 190 -14.87 9.09 -0.71
CA PHE A 190 -16.08 8.58 -0.06
C PHE A 190 -17.17 9.65 0.11
N LEU A 191 -16.77 10.90 0.34
CA LEU A 191 -17.69 11.95 0.79
C LEU A 191 -18.07 12.94 -0.32
N LEU A 192 -17.24 13.11 -1.36
CA LEU A 192 -17.51 14.04 -2.44
C LEU A 192 -18.26 13.34 -3.59
N PRO A 193 -19.51 13.74 -3.89
CA PRO A 193 -20.26 13.16 -5.02
C PRO A 193 -19.62 13.41 -6.38
N ASN A 194 -18.74 14.41 -6.48
CA ASN A 194 -18.01 14.80 -7.68
C ASN A 194 -16.50 14.64 -7.52
N TYR A 195 -16.05 13.65 -6.74
CA TYR A 195 -14.62 13.33 -6.57
C TYR A 195 -13.90 13.15 -7.90
N ASP A 196 -14.53 12.48 -8.87
CA ASP A 196 -13.94 12.17 -10.17
C ASP A 196 -13.53 13.45 -10.96
N ASP A 197 -14.16 14.61 -10.71
CA ASP A 197 -13.76 15.90 -11.30
C ASP A 197 -12.37 16.37 -10.80
N PHE A 198 -11.95 15.89 -9.62
CA PHE A 198 -10.72 16.30 -8.93
C PHE A 198 -9.73 15.16 -8.73
N GLU A 199 -10.05 13.94 -9.18
CA GLU A 199 -9.26 12.72 -8.95
C GLU A 199 -7.78 12.93 -9.29
N MET A 200 -7.49 13.56 -10.44
CA MET A 200 -6.10 13.84 -10.84
C MET A 200 -5.37 14.76 -9.87
N VAL A 201 -6.04 15.77 -9.32
CA VAL A 201 -5.45 16.71 -8.37
C VAL A 201 -5.14 16.00 -7.07
N PHE A 202 -6.09 15.23 -6.54
CA PHE A 202 -5.88 14.44 -5.32
C PHE A 202 -4.77 13.40 -5.53
N ALA A 203 -4.78 12.66 -6.64
CA ALA A 203 -3.76 11.69 -6.97
C ALA A 203 -2.35 12.32 -6.96
N LEU A 204 -2.17 13.50 -7.58
CA LEU A 204 -0.88 14.19 -7.58
C LEU A 204 -0.47 14.70 -6.20
N VAL A 205 -1.41 15.26 -5.43
CA VAL A 205 -1.17 15.79 -4.08
C VAL A 205 -0.82 14.69 -3.09
N VAL A 206 -1.33 13.47 -3.28
CA VAL A 206 -0.99 12.29 -2.46
C VAL A 206 0.30 11.66 -2.94
N PHE A 207 0.39 11.37 -4.24
CA PHE A 207 1.47 10.58 -4.81
C PHE A 207 2.83 11.23 -4.59
N LEU A 208 2.95 12.55 -4.81
CA LEU A 208 4.25 13.22 -4.69
C LEU A 208 4.81 13.19 -3.25
N PRO A 209 4.09 13.64 -2.21
CA PRO A 209 4.57 13.54 -0.83
C PRO A 209 4.76 12.11 -0.35
N ALA A 210 3.86 11.19 -0.73
CA ALA A 210 3.97 9.78 -0.35
C ALA A 210 5.19 9.12 -0.98
N PHE A 211 5.36 9.27 -2.29
CA PHE A 211 6.51 8.75 -3.01
C PHE A 211 7.81 9.32 -2.44
N ILE A 212 7.91 10.63 -2.23
CA ILE A 212 9.10 11.25 -1.67
C ILE A 212 9.35 10.75 -0.23
N GLY A 213 8.36 10.75 0.63
CA GLY A 213 8.51 10.39 2.05
C GLY A 213 8.88 8.92 2.24
N GLU A 214 8.15 8.03 1.58
CA GLU A 214 8.31 6.59 1.71
C GLU A 214 9.54 6.08 0.97
N LEU A 215 9.83 6.58 -0.24
CA LEU A 215 11.06 6.25 -0.93
C LEU A 215 12.29 6.75 -0.16
N SER A 216 12.23 7.96 0.40
CA SER A 216 13.33 8.48 1.24
C SER A 216 13.53 7.61 2.49
N MET A 217 12.45 7.14 3.12
CA MET A 217 12.51 6.22 4.25
C MET A 217 13.10 4.86 3.84
N ALA A 218 12.63 4.28 2.75
CA ALA A 218 13.09 3.01 2.20
C ALA A 218 14.59 3.05 1.89
N LEU A 219 15.04 4.08 1.15
CA LEU A 219 16.44 4.28 0.81
C LEU A 219 17.31 4.52 2.04
N TRP A 220 16.83 5.28 3.02
CA TRP A 220 17.56 5.50 4.25
C TRP A 220 17.78 4.19 5.02
N LEU A 221 16.73 3.41 5.21
CA LEU A 221 16.79 2.11 5.90
C LEU A 221 17.72 1.14 5.17
N LEU A 222 17.68 1.12 3.84
CA LEU A 222 18.52 0.27 2.99
C LEU A 222 20.00 0.65 3.07
N LEU A 223 20.32 1.95 2.94
CA LEU A 223 21.70 2.41 2.79
C LEU A 223 22.38 2.72 4.13
N LYS A 224 21.67 3.40 5.03
CA LYS A 224 22.20 3.88 6.32
C LYS A 224 21.77 3.01 7.50
N GLY A 225 20.58 2.41 7.44
CA GLY A 225 20.00 1.66 8.55
C GLY A 225 19.54 2.58 9.69
N VAL A 226 19.61 2.07 10.92
CA VAL A 226 19.14 2.77 12.14
C VAL A 226 20.27 2.97 13.14
N THR A 227 20.22 4.09 13.87
CA THR A 227 21.13 4.39 14.98
C THR A 227 20.47 4.00 16.29
N ILE A 228 20.75 2.80 16.80
CA ILE A 228 20.27 2.38 18.11
C ILE A 228 21.31 2.80 19.15
N LYS A 229 20.98 3.79 19.99
CA LYS A 229 21.74 4.02 21.21
C LYS A 229 21.56 2.81 22.11
N GLN A 230 22.62 2.01 22.29
CA GLN A 230 22.64 1.00 23.34
C GLN A 230 22.45 1.73 24.68
N MET A 231 21.44 1.35 25.46
CA MET A 231 21.44 1.68 26.88
C MET A 231 22.70 1.06 27.48
N PRO A 232 23.50 1.79 28.27
CA PRO A 232 24.63 1.18 28.98
C PRO A 232 24.08 0.02 29.81
N LEU A 233 24.70 -1.15 29.68
CA LEU A 233 24.45 -2.28 30.57
C LEU A 233 24.53 -1.75 32.00
N GLN A 234 23.43 -1.81 32.74
CA GLN A 234 23.50 -1.58 34.18
C GLN A 234 24.53 -2.58 34.71
N PRO A 235 25.59 -2.13 35.42
CA PRO A 235 26.56 -3.05 35.98
C PRO A 235 25.78 -4.01 36.87
N SER A 236 25.90 -5.31 36.59
CA SER A 236 25.33 -6.36 37.41
C SER A 236 25.76 -6.09 38.84
N HIS A 237 24.81 -5.73 39.70
CA HIS A 237 25.06 -5.70 41.12
C HIS A 237 25.22 -7.16 41.51
N ALA A 238 26.48 -7.63 41.51
CA ALA A 238 26.86 -8.87 42.14
C ALA A 238 26.57 -8.69 43.63
N ALA A 239 25.62 -9.47 44.13
CA ALA A 239 25.44 -9.78 45.54
C ALA A 239 25.40 -11.30 45.66
#